data_AF-A0A644Z1S6-F1
#
_entry.id   AF-A0A644Z1S6-F1
#
_cell.length_a   1.000
_cell.length_b   1.000
_cell.length_c   1.000
_cell.angle_alpha   90.00
_cell.angle_beta   90.00
_cell.angle_gamma   90.00
#
_symmetry.space_group_name_H-M   'P 1'
#
loop_
_entity.id
_entity.type
_entity.pdbx_description
1 polymer ?
#
loop_
_entity_poly.entity_id
_entity_poly.type
_entity_poly.pdbx_seq_one_letter_code
_entity_poly.pdbx_strand_id
1 'polypeptide(L)'
;MLLVVGGSIAYKQAEQKLLGLVNLPVKHAFPATLVDGTYEGMYATFPIKVRVQVQVGDQRVQKIALLEHRNGQGSAASVIPDAIVANQSLAVDTVCGATYSSIVILKAVEQALAKADKL
;
A
#
# COMPACT_ATOMS: atom_id res chain seq x y z
N MET A 1 26.27 -29.82 -10.02
CA MET A 1 25.92 -28.43 -10.41
C MET A 1 24.40 -28.25 -10.30
N LEU A 2 23.88 -28.13 -9.07
CA LEU A 2 22.45 -28.34 -8.77
C LEU A 2 21.95 -27.29 -7.76
N LEU A 3 22.04 -26.00 -8.12
CA LEU A 3 21.47 -24.91 -7.32
C LEU A 3 20.82 -23.80 -8.16
N VAL A 4 20.83 -23.90 -9.50
CA VAL A 4 20.32 -22.84 -10.37
C VAL A 4 18.80 -22.95 -10.57
N VAL A 5 18.25 -24.17 -10.57
CA VAL A 5 16.83 -24.39 -10.92
C VAL A 5 15.87 -23.86 -9.84
N GLY A 6 16.16 -24.11 -8.55
CA GLY A 6 15.32 -23.65 -7.43
C GLY A 6 15.23 -22.13 -7.33
N GLY A 7 16.36 -21.43 -7.54
CA GLY A 7 16.39 -19.97 -7.58
C GLY A 7 15.57 -19.39 -8.72
N SER A 8 15.64 -19.97 -9.92
CA SER A 8 14.86 -19.50 -11.07
C SER A 8 13.35 -19.71 -10.92
N ILE A 9 12.89 -20.77 -10.25
CA ILE A 9 11.46 -20.98 -9.98
C ILE A 9 10.95 -19.95 -8.96
N ALA A 10 11.69 -19.74 -7.87
CA ALA A 10 11.34 -18.73 -6.86
C ALA A 10 11.34 -17.31 -7.44
N TYR A 11 12.30 -17.00 -8.31
CA TYR A 11 12.38 -15.71 -9.01
C TYR A 11 11.17 -15.46 -9.91
N LYS A 12 10.82 -16.44 -10.76
CA LYS A 12 9.62 -16.36 -11.63
C LYS A 12 8.34 -16.18 -10.81
N GLN A 13 8.24 -16.84 -9.65
CA GLN A 13 7.08 -16.71 -8.79
C GLN A 13 6.98 -15.32 -8.12
N ALA A 14 8.11 -14.75 -7.70
CA ALA A 14 8.14 -13.40 -7.15
C ALA A 14 7.75 -12.34 -8.21
N GLU A 15 8.27 -12.49 -9.43
CA GLU A 15 7.94 -11.60 -10.55
C GLU A 15 6.45 -11.69 -10.93
N GLN A 16 5.87 -12.88 -10.97
CA GLN A 16 4.44 -13.07 -11.20
C GLN A 16 3.59 -12.40 -10.11
N LYS A 17 3.99 -12.49 -8.83
CA LYS A 17 3.32 -11.78 -7.74
C LYS A 17 3.40 -10.26 -7.89
N LEU A 18 4.54 -9.76 -8.37
CA LEU A 18 4.73 -8.33 -8.64
C LEU A 18 3.84 -7.87 -9.79
N LEU A 19 3.83 -8.59 -10.92
CA LEU A 19 2.97 -8.30 -12.08
C LEU A 19 1.48 -8.34 -11.70
N GLY A 20 1.09 -9.27 -10.82
CA GLY A 20 -0.28 -9.37 -10.31
C GLY A 20 -0.76 -8.15 -9.53
N LEU A 21 0.13 -7.32 -9.00
CA LEU A 21 -0.25 -6.10 -8.27
C LEU A 21 -1.00 -5.11 -9.14
N VAL A 22 -0.67 -5.01 -10.44
CA VAL A 22 -1.31 -4.06 -11.37
C VAL A 22 -2.80 -4.33 -11.51
N ASN A 23 -3.22 -5.58 -11.32
CA ASN A 23 -4.62 -6.00 -11.40
C ASN A 23 -5.27 -6.16 -10.02
N LEU A 24 -4.59 -5.75 -8.94
CA LEU A 24 -5.09 -5.94 -7.59
C LEU A 24 -6.21 -4.92 -7.31
N PRO A 25 -7.43 -5.36 -6.99
CA PRO A 25 -8.55 -4.45 -6.78
C PRO A 25 -8.32 -3.66 -5.50
N VAL A 26 -8.04 -2.35 -5.59
CA VAL A 26 -8.00 -1.45 -4.45
C VAL A 26 -9.39 -0.85 -4.27
N LYS A 27 -9.97 -0.95 -3.07
CA LYS A 27 -11.21 -0.24 -2.76
C LYS A 27 -10.91 1.26 -2.76
N HIS A 28 -11.34 1.94 -3.80
CA HIS A 28 -11.05 3.36 -3.99
C HIS A 28 -11.87 4.29 -3.09
N ALA A 29 -13.01 3.79 -2.58
CA ALA A 29 -13.91 4.55 -1.73
C ALA A 29 -13.52 4.43 -0.25
N PHE A 30 -13.47 5.57 0.43
CA PHE A 30 -13.36 5.63 1.88
C PHE A 30 -14.64 5.07 2.54
N PRO A 31 -14.52 4.47 3.73
CA PRO A 31 -15.67 4.19 4.57
C PRO A 31 -16.52 5.44 4.81
N ALA A 32 -17.85 5.29 4.85
CA ALA A 32 -18.77 6.41 5.09
C ALA A 32 -18.65 6.95 6.53
N THR A 33 -18.23 6.11 7.48
CA THR A 33 -18.01 6.50 8.87
C THR A 33 -16.66 5.97 9.31
N LEU A 34 -15.74 6.88 9.63
CA LEU A 34 -14.46 6.55 10.22
C LEU A 34 -14.52 6.81 11.72
N VAL A 35 -14.07 5.85 12.52
CA VAL A 35 -13.89 6.01 13.96
C VAL A 35 -12.59 6.74 14.21
N ASP A 36 -12.64 7.78 15.05
CA ASP A 36 -11.46 8.54 15.45
C ASP A 36 -10.48 7.62 16.20
N GLY A 37 -9.20 7.70 15.83
CA GLY A 37 -8.20 6.78 16.34
C GLY A 37 -6.96 6.73 15.48
N THR A 38 -6.04 5.85 15.84
CA THR A 38 -4.81 5.59 15.08
C THR A 38 -4.77 4.12 14.68
N TYR A 39 -4.61 3.87 13.39
CA TYR A 39 -4.74 2.55 12.80
C TYR A 39 -3.52 2.21 11.97
N GLU A 40 -2.95 1.04 12.19
CA GLU A 40 -1.82 0.57 11.39
C GLU A 40 -2.26 -0.40 10.30
N GLY A 41 -1.66 -0.26 9.12
CA GLY A 41 -1.87 -1.15 7.99
C GLY A 41 -0.54 -1.55 7.35
N MET A 42 -0.47 -2.75 6.76
CA MET A 42 0.79 -3.26 6.23
C MET A 42 0.55 -4.19 5.05
N TYR A 43 1.17 -3.87 3.93
CA TYR A 43 1.15 -4.75 2.76
C TYR A 43 2.58 -5.09 2.32
N ALA A 44 2.82 -6.37 2.04
CA ALA A 44 4.15 -6.89 1.73
C ALA A 44 4.09 -7.85 0.53
N THR A 45 4.94 -7.61 -0.45
CA THR A 45 5.11 -8.45 -1.64
C THR A 45 6.55 -8.33 -2.12
N PHE A 46 7.33 -9.42 -2.06
CA PHE A 46 8.77 -9.35 -2.31
C PHE A 46 9.08 -8.73 -3.70
N PRO A 47 9.99 -7.73 -3.80
CA PRO A 47 10.87 -7.18 -2.77
C PRO A 47 10.32 -5.93 -2.01
N ILE A 48 9.05 -5.58 -2.21
CA ILE A 48 8.39 -4.38 -1.70
C ILE A 48 7.65 -4.66 -0.38
N LYS A 49 7.75 -3.75 0.57
CA LYS A 49 7.02 -3.84 1.85
C LYS A 49 6.71 -2.45 2.37
N VAL A 50 5.47 -2.20 2.74
CA VAL A 50 5.04 -0.93 3.31
C VAL A 50 4.26 -1.17 4.59
N ARG A 51 4.55 -0.37 5.62
CA ARG A 51 3.74 -0.24 6.83
C ARG A 51 3.38 1.23 7.02
N VAL A 52 2.11 1.50 7.23
CA VAL A 52 1.59 2.85 7.45
C VAL A 52 0.85 2.91 8.79
N GLN A 53 0.81 4.11 9.34
CA GLN A 53 -0.03 4.48 10.46
C GLN A 53 -0.95 5.62 10.01
N VAL A 54 -2.25 5.38 10.06
CA VAL A 54 -3.31 6.32 9.65
C VAL A 54 -3.94 6.89 10.91
N GLN A 55 -3.89 8.20 11.05
CA GLN A 55 -4.58 8.94 12.10
C GLN A 55 -5.90 9.46 11.56
N VAL A 56 -6.99 9.09 12.21
CA VAL A 56 -8.35 9.54 11.92
C VAL A 56 -8.82 10.46 13.04
N GLY A 57 -9.40 11.59 12.67
CA GLY A 57 -10.07 12.53 13.57
C GLY A 57 -11.18 13.27 12.85
N ASP A 58 -12.27 13.57 13.55
CA ASP A 58 -13.46 14.20 12.97
C ASP A 58 -14.00 13.43 11.74
N GLN A 59 -13.96 12.09 11.82
CA GLN A 59 -14.36 11.18 10.73
C GLN A 59 -13.56 11.36 9.42
N ARG A 60 -12.35 11.95 9.49
CA ARG A 60 -11.47 12.18 8.35
C ARG A 60 -10.07 11.68 8.62
N VAL A 61 -9.34 11.36 7.56
CA VAL A 61 -7.92 11.00 7.66
C VAL A 61 -7.09 12.27 7.84
N GLN A 62 -6.52 12.46 9.02
CA GLN A 62 -5.74 13.64 9.35
C GLN A 62 -4.29 13.50 8.94
N LYS A 63 -3.74 12.29 9.05
CA LYS A 63 -2.33 12.04 8.77
C LYS A 63 -2.10 10.58 8.40
N ILE A 64 -1.15 10.36 7.49
CA ILE A 64 -0.64 9.03 7.18
C ILE A 64 0.88 9.07 7.34
N ALA A 65 1.41 8.30 8.28
CA ALA A 65 2.84 8.14 8.50
C ALA A 65 3.34 6.83 7.90
N LEU A 66 4.44 6.88 7.13
CA LEU A 66 5.15 5.68 6.68
C LEU A 66 6.07 5.19 7.80
N LEU A 67 5.69 4.08 8.44
CA LEU A 67 6.50 3.44 9.47
C LEU A 67 7.61 2.57 8.85
N GLU A 68 7.34 1.95 7.71
CA GLU A 68 8.29 1.14 6.97
C GLU A 68 8.01 1.28 5.48
N HIS A 69 9.04 1.49 4.67
CA HIS A 69 8.92 1.39 3.21
C HIS A 69 10.20 0.78 2.61
N ARG A 70 10.06 -0.42 2.05
CA ARG A 70 10.99 -1.03 1.10
C ARG A 70 10.37 -0.96 -0.29
N ASN A 71 11.03 -0.25 -1.20
CA ASN A 71 10.60 0.03 -2.58
C ASN A 71 11.23 -0.91 -3.62
N GLY A 72 12.11 -1.82 -3.19
CA GLY A 72 12.81 -2.73 -4.11
C GLY A 72 13.70 -1.95 -5.08
N GLN A 73 13.51 -2.17 -6.38
CA GLN A 73 14.25 -1.49 -7.45
C GLN A 73 13.55 -0.23 -7.98
N GLY A 74 12.32 0.06 -7.53
CA GLY A 74 11.52 1.20 -7.98
C GLY A 74 11.61 2.43 -7.07
N SER A 75 10.92 3.51 -7.44
CA SER A 75 10.85 4.71 -6.60
C SER A 75 9.94 4.53 -5.38
N ALA A 76 10.17 5.30 -4.31
CA ALA A 76 9.48 5.14 -3.02
C ALA A 76 8.06 5.73 -2.96
N ALA A 77 7.49 6.26 -4.05
CA ALA A 77 6.10 6.74 -4.11
C ALA A 77 5.62 7.55 -2.88
N SER A 78 6.52 8.28 -2.20
CA SER A 78 6.26 8.87 -0.88
C SER A 78 5.25 10.01 -0.88
N VAL A 79 4.82 10.45 -2.06
CA VAL A 79 3.80 11.48 -2.28
C VAL A 79 2.37 10.93 -2.18
N ILE A 80 2.19 9.62 -2.32
CA ILE A 80 0.86 8.97 -2.28
C ILE A 80 0.13 9.21 -0.93
N PRO A 81 0.76 9.08 0.24
CA PRO A 81 0.12 9.36 1.53
C PRO A 81 -0.44 10.78 1.63
N ASP A 82 0.34 11.77 1.19
CA ASP A 82 -0.08 13.18 1.21
C ASP A 82 -1.24 13.41 0.24
N ALA A 83 -1.20 12.78 -0.94
CA ALA A 83 -2.30 12.83 -1.90
C ALA A 83 -3.58 12.20 -1.35
N ILE A 84 -3.49 11.11 -0.58
CA ILE A 84 -4.64 10.47 0.06
C ILE A 84 -5.25 11.41 1.12
N VAL A 85 -4.41 12.04 1.94
CA VAL A 85 -4.87 13.02 2.95
C VAL A 85 -5.53 14.22 2.28
N ALA A 86 -4.93 14.75 1.20
CA ALA A 86 -5.47 15.91 0.48
C ALA A 86 -6.82 15.61 -0.20
N ASN A 87 -6.93 14.44 -0.84
CA ASN A 87 -8.14 14.06 -1.58
C ASN A 87 -9.19 13.33 -0.73
N GLN A 88 -8.84 12.91 0.49
CA GLN A 88 -9.66 12.01 1.33
C GLN A 88 -10.17 10.80 0.53
N SER A 89 -9.31 10.24 -0.31
CA SER A 89 -9.67 9.17 -1.24
C SER A 89 -8.48 8.27 -1.55
N LEU A 90 -8.75 6.98 -1.80
CA LEU A 90 -7.76 6.02 -2.31
C LEU A 90 -7.72 6.00 -3.86
N ALA A 91 -8.55 6.82 -4.52
CA ALA A 91 -8.54 7.06 -5.96
C ALA A 91 -7.46 8.09 -6.36
N VAL A 92 -6.21 7.86 -5.97
CA VAL A 92 -5.08 8.73 -6.34
C VAL A 92 -4.22 8.06 -7.41
N ASP A 93 -3.64 8.88 -8.28
CA ASP A 93 -2.80 8.40 -9.37
C ASP A 93 -1.52 7.74 -8.84
N THR A 94 -1.10 6.66 -9.51
CA THR A 94 0.20 6.05 -9.22
C THR A 94 1.34 6.91 -9.76
N VAL A 95 2.50 6.87 -9.10
CA VAL A 95 3.69 7.62 -9.53
C VAL A 95 4.40 6.84 -10.64
N CYS A 96 4.75 7.51 -11.74
CA CYS A 96 5.53 6.92 -12.83
C CYS A 96 6.85 6.34 -12.29
N GLY A 97 7.18 5.10 -12.67
CA GLY A 97 8.36 4.39 -12.17
C GLY A 97 8.25 3.90 -10.71
N ALA A 98 7.08 4.04 -10.08
CA ALA A 98 6.79 3.59 -8.73
C ALA A 98 5.45 2.83 -8.61
N THR A 99 4.89 2.35 -9.72
CA THR A 99 3.53 1.77 -9.77
C THR A 99 3.29 0.71 -8.69
N TYR A 100 4.22 -0.24 -8.51
CA TYR A 100 4.09 -1.27 -7.48
C TYR A 100 4.14 -0.69 -6.06
N SER A 101 5.05 0.25 -5.80
CA SER A 101 5.11 0.94 -4.51
C SER A 101 3.84 1.77 -4.24
N SER A 102 3.30 2.46 -5.25
CA SER A 102 2.02 3.18 -5.14
C SER A 102 0.87 2.23 -4.75
N ILE A 103 0.74 1.09 -5.44
CA ILE A 103 -0.31 0.10 -5.15
C ILE A 103 -0.15 -0.49 -3.74
N VAL A 104 1.09 -0.82 -3.35
CA VAL A 104 1.38 -1.39 -2.02
C VAL A 104 1.10 -0.37 -0.90
N ILE A 105 1.40 0.91 -1.10
CA ILE A 105 1.00 1.97 -0.15
C ILE A 105 -0.52 2.05 -0.06
N LEU A 106 -1.23 2.10 -1.20
CA LEU A 106 -2.69 2.17 -1.24
C LEU A 106 -3.33 0.98 -0.49
N LYS A 107 -2.79 -0.21 -0.67
CA LYS A 107 -3.23 -1.41 0.05
C LYS A 107 -2.93 -1.37 1.55
N ALA A 108 -1.77 -0.86 1.94
CA ALA A 108 -1.47 -0.68 3.36
C ALA A 108 -2.44 0.32 4.01
N VAL A 109 -2.78 1.42 3.33
CA VAL A 109 -3.76 2.40 3.82
C VAL A 109 -5.17 1.82 3.84
N GLU A 110 -5.60 1.11 2.79
CA GLU A 110 -6.89 0.42 2.74
C GLU A 110 -7.08 -0.50 3.95
N GLN A 111 -6.05 -1.28 4.30
CA GLN A 111 -6.10 -2.15 5.48
C GLN A 111 -6.17 -1.39 6.81
N ALA A 112 -5.52 -0.23 6.90
CA ALA A 112 -5.63 0.62 8.08
C ALA A 112 -7.05 1.20 8.20
N LEU A 113 -7.61 1.70 7.09
CA LEU A 113 -8.98 2.24 7.05
C LEU A 113 -10.05 1.18 7.31
N ALA A 114 -9.84 -0.06 6.87
CA ALA A 114 -10.74 -1.16 7.20
C ALA A 114 -10.87 -1.43 8.71
N LYS A 115 -9.85 -1.06 9.50
CA LYS A 115 -9.90 -1.14 10.97
C LYS A 115 -10.57 0.08 11.61
N ALA A 116 -10.57 1.21 10.90
CA ALA A 116 -11.25 2.43 11.30
C ALA A 116 -12.73 2.44 10.91
N ASP A 117 -13.14 1.55 10.00
CA ASP A 117 -14.53 1.39 9.57
C ASP A 117 -15.39 0.83 10.71
N LYS A 118 -16.47 1.54 11.03
CA LYS A 118 -17.44 1.12 12.04
C LYS A 118 -18.46 0.21 11.34
N LEU A 119 -18.17 -1.10 11.29
CA LEU A 119 -19.13 -2.12 10.86
C LEU A 119 -20.37 -2.16 11.74
#